data_AF-A0A8K0SMQ3-F1
#
_entry.id   AF-A0A8K0SMQ3-F1
#
_cell.length_a   1.000
_cell.length_b   1.000
_cell.length_c   1.000
_cell.angle_alpha   90.00
_cell.angle_beta   90.00
_cell.angle_gamma   90.00
#
_symmetry.space_group_name_H-M   'P 1'
#
loop_
_entity.id
_entity.type
_entity.pdbx_description
1 polymer ?
#
loop_
_entity_poly.entity_id
_entity_poly.type
_entity_poly.pdbx_seq_one_letter_code
_entity_poly.pdbx_strand_id
1 'polypeptide(L)'
;MSSSQDTPSASAGRPMDARGAKTGYAGLILVESQSMSVFENFRLNPDTELDDKTFDAVALLQKTLLEEHQDYFASSRHSDASSSIKELVNKYGLHQRVWRHGIKDYLEFLRLNLPKSKTYMETFIPAAMLAVDSFSHLTPKEQKFEHFWDDCLRDIRRYRLPLQNGTAKESGWLAEDLTIRDDNDNVVPTEENKEWRRKLNASF
;
A
#
# COMPACT_ATOMS: atom_id res chain seq x y z
N MET A 1 -9.16 10.69 -49.34
CA MET A 1 -7.92 10.38 -48.60
C MET A 1 -8.02 11.09 -47.26
N SER A 2 -8.57 10.42 -46.24
CA SER A 2 -8.58 10.94 -44.87
C SER A 2 -7.65 10.05 -44.07
N SER A 3 -6.47 10.57 -43.74
CA SER A 3 -5.48 9.87 -42.93
C SER A 3 -5.81 10.17 -41.48
N SER A 4 -6.48 9.25 -40.80
CA SER A 4 -6.63 9.30 -39.35
C SER A 4 -5.26 9.11 -38.73
N GLN A 5 -4.72 10.17 -38.14
CA GLN A 5 -3.60 10.07 -37.22
C GLN A 5 -4.13 9.57 -35.89
N ASP A 6 -3.93 8.28 -35.62
CA ASP A 6 -4.02 7.73 -34.28
C ASP A 6 -2.86 8.31 -33.45
N THR A 7 -3.18 9.28 -32.60
CA THR A 7 -2.29 9.68 -31.51
C THR A 7 -2.34 8.59 -30.43
N PRO A 8 -1.20 7.99 -30.02
CA PRO A 8 -1.22 7.02 -28.94
C PRO A 8 -1.59 7.72 -27.63
N SER A 9 -2.62 7.20 -26.96
CA SER A 9 -3.01 7.61 -25.61
C SER A 9 -1.81 7.49 -24.67
N ALA A 10 -1.44 8.60 -24.02
CA ALA A 10 -0.31 8.72 -23.10
C ALA A 10 -0.50 7.98 -21.75
N SER A 11 -1.47 7.07 -21.63
CA SER A 11 -1.80 6.36 -20.39
C SER A 11 -1.44 4.86 -20.39
N ALA A 12 -0.90 4.33 -21.48
CA ALA A 12 -0.35 2.98 -21.49
C ALA A 12 1.12 3.07 -21.03
N GLY A 13 1.39 2.70 -19.77
CA GLY A 13 2.76 2.62 -19.25
C GLY A 13 3.68 1.88 -20.22
N ARG A 14 4.93 2.33 -20.37
CA ARG A 14 5.83 1.77 -21.39
C ARG A 14 6.01 0.27 -21.16
N PRO A 15 6.04 -0.55 -22.23
CA PRO A 15 6.28 -1.98 -22.09
C PRO A 15 7.62 -2.21 -21.38
N MET A 16 7.56 -2.98 -20.30
CA MET A 16 8.72 -3.31 -19.49
C MET A 16 9.52 -4.42 -20.15
N ASP A 17 10.78 -4.15 -20.49
CA ASP A 17 11.75 -5.19 -20.85
C ASP A 17 12.46 -5.74 -19.59
N ALA A 18 13.29 -6.77 -19.75
CA ALA A 18 13.98 -7.40 -18.61
C ALA A 18 14.91 -6.42 -17.85
N ARG A 19 15.49 -5.44 -18.55
CA ARG A 19 16.35 -4.42 -17.93
C ARG A 19 15.50 -3.46 -17.10
N GLY A 20 14.42 -2.95 -17.69
CA GLY A 20 13.43 -2.08 -17.07
C GLY A 20 12.79 -2.70 -15.84
N ALA A 21 12.48 -4.00 -15.87
CA ALA A 21 11.97 -4.73 -14.71
C ALA A 21 12.98 -4.72 -13.55
N LYS A 22 14.25 -4.98 -13.84
CA LYS A 22 15.29 -4.99 -12.80
C LYS A 22 15.55 -3.59 -12.24
N THR A 23 15.62 -2.57 -13.09
CA THR A 23 15.89 -1.19 -12.66
C THR A 23 14.71 -0.58 -11.91
N GLY A 24 13.48 -0.82 -12.37
CA GLY A 24 12.27 -0.36 -11.69
C GLY A 24 12.11 -1.00 -10.32
N TYR A 25 12.35 -2.31 -10.21
CA TYR A 25 12.30 -2.99 -8.91
C TYR A 25 13.36 -2.46 -7.95
N ALA A 26 14.58 -2.18 -8.43
CA ALA A 26 15.62 -1.58 -7.60
C ALA A 26 15.24 -0.17 -7.09
N GLY A 27 14.62 0.66 -7.94
CA GLY A 27 14.11 1.98 -7.55
C GLY A 27 13.02 1.89 -6.48
N LEU A 28 12.03 1.03 -6.70
CA LEU A 28 10.96 0.75 -5.74
C LEU A 28 11.52 0.31 -4.38
N ILE A 29 12.45 -0.64 -4.35
CA ILE A 29 13.05 -1.14 -3.11
C ILE A 29 13.85 -0.05 -2.39
N LEU A 30 14.52 0.84 -3.12
CA LEU A 30 15.22 1.97 -2.52
C LEU A 30 14.24 2.86 -1.74
N VAL A 31 13.15 3.30 -2.38
CA VAL A 31 12.15 4.17 -1.75
C VAL A 31 11.45 3.44 -0.59
N GLU A 32 11.13 2.16 -0.76
CA GLU A 32 10.51 1.36 0.29
C GLU A 32 11.43 1.22 1.52
N SER A 33 12.73 0.96 1.30
CA SER A 33 13.71 0.85 2.40
C SER A 33 13.85 2.16 3.19
N GLN A 34 13.77 3.31 2.50
CA GLN A 34 13.75 4.62 3.14
C GLN A 34 12.49 4.80 3.99
N SER A 35 11.32 4.47 3.45
CA SER A 35 10.04 4.53 4.16
C SER A 35 10.04 3.65 5.42
N MET A 36 10.49 2.40 5.28
CA MET A 36 10.64 1.47 6.41
C MET A 36 11.57 2.01 7.49
N SER A 37 12.73 2.57 7.12
CA SER A 37 13.67 3.15 8.08
C SER A 37 13.07 4.32 8.85
N VAL A 38 12.30 5.18 8.16
CA VAL A 38 11.61 6.32 8.77
C VAL A 38 10.57 5.84 9.78
N PHE A 39 9.70 4.90 9.40
CA PHE A 39 8.66 4.39 10.30
C PHE A 39 9.21 3.56 11.46
N GLU A 40 10.29 2.80 11.26
CA GLU A 40 10.96 2.09 12.36
C GLU A 40 11.57 3.08 13.35
N ASN A 41 12.19 4.16 12.87
CA ASN A 41 12.71 5.20 13.76
C ASN A 41 11.61 5.85 14.61
N PHE A 42 10.43 6.11 14.04
CA PHE A 42 9.28 6.63 14.80
C PHE A 42 8.72 5.62 15.80
N ARG A 43 8.70 4.33 15.45
CA ARG A 43 8.28 3.26 16.38
C ARG A 43 9.22 3.12 17.56
N LEU A 44 10.53 3.30 17.35
CA LEU A 44 11.54 3.25 18.40
C LEU A 44 11.58 4.54 19.24
N ASN A 45 11.19 5.67 18.66
CA ASN A 45 11.23 7.00 19.31
C ASN A 45 9.86 7.70 19.25
N PRO A 46 8.81 7.16 19.90
CA PRO A 46 7.44 7.68 19.79
C PRO A 46 7.26 9.08 20.37
N ASP A 47 8.14 9.52 21.27
CA ASP A 47 8.11 10.85 21.88
C ASP A 47 8.82 11.92 21.03
N THR A 48 9.33 11.55 19.85
CA THR A 48 9.98 12.51 18.94
C THR A 48 8.96 13.55 18.50
N GLU A 49 9.23 14.82 18.80
CA GLU A 49 8.37 15.89 18.34
C GLU A 49 8.47 16.06 16.83
N LEU A 50 7.33 15.91 16.15
CA LEU A 50 7.21 16.11 14.71
C LEU A 50 6.74 17.51 14.40
N ASP A 51 7.46 18.16 13.48
CA ASP A 51 7.05 19.43 12.89
C ASP A 51 6.33 19.20 11.55
N ASP A 52 5.70 20.27 11.04
CA ASP A 52 4.94 20.21 9.78
C ASP A 52 5.82 19.79 8.60
N LYS A 53 7.10 20.21 8.58
CA LYS A 53 8.06 19.83 7.54
C LYS A 53 8.32 18.33 7.52
N THR A 54 8.39 17.71 8.69
CA THR A 54 8.55 16.26 8.80
C THR A 54 7.31 15.54 8.28
N PHE A 55 6.11 15.99 8.65
CA PHE A 55 4.88 15.41 8.09
C PHE A 55 4.80 15.54 6.57
N ASP A 56 5.12 16.71 6.02
CA ASP A 56 5.16 16.94 4.57
C ASP A 56 6.17 16.01 3.87
N ALA A 57 7.38 15.87 4.44
CA ALA A 57 8.41 15.00 3.89
C ALA A 57 7.99 13.52 3.90
N VAL A 58 7.38 13.05 5.00
CA VAL A 58 6.88 11.67 5.12
C VAL A 58 5.70 11.45 4.17
N ALA A 59 4.79 12.42 4.03
CA ALA A 59 3.67 12.35 3.09
C ALA A 59 4.15 12.25 1.64
N LEU A 60 5.17 13.05 1.27
CA LEU A 60 5.78 13.01 -0.04
C LEU A 60 6.45 11.66 -0.30
N LEU A 61 7.25 11.16 0.65
CA LEU A 61 7.90 9.85 0.56
C LEU A 61 6.87 8.74 0.32
N GLN A 62 5.75 8.78 1.05
CA GLN A 62 4.70 7.77 0.91
C GLN A 62 3.99 7.85 -0.43
N LYS A 63 3.73 9.06 -0.92
CA LYS A 63 3.18 9.27 -2.26
C LYS A 63 4.12 8.68 -3.32
N THR A 64 5.41 8.98 -3.25
CA THR A 64 6.41 8.45 -4.18
C THR A 64 6.48 6.93 -4.14
N LEU A 65 6.43 6.32 -2.95
CA LEU A 65 6.40 4.86 -2.82
C LEU A 65 5.18 4.23 -3.53
N LEU A 66 4.00 4.82 -3.36
CA LEU A 66 2.79 4.34 -4.04
C LEU A 66 2.86 4.50 -5.56
N GLU A 67 3.40 5.62 -6.05
CA GLU A 67 3.61 5.88 -7.47
C GLU A 67 4.57 4.86 -8.09
N GLU A 68 5.71 4.58 -7.44
CA GLU A 68 6.67 3.55 -7.89
C GLU A 68 6.03 2.15 -7.94
N HIS A 69 5.22 1.80 -6.96
CA HIS A 69 4.45 0.55 -7.00
C HIS A 69 3.45 0.53 -8.15
N GLN A 70 2.69 1.60 -8.37
CA GLN A 70 1.71 1.69 -9.46
C GLN A 70 2.38 1.54 -10.83
N ASP A 71 3.48 2.25 -11.05
CA ASP A 71 4.26 2.20 -12.29
C ASP A 71 4.80 0.79 -12.54
N TYR A 72 5.34 0.13 -11.50
CA TYR A 72 5.84 -1.23 -11.62
C TYR A 72 4.73 -2.23 -11.94
N PHE A 73 3.59 -2.16 -11.24
CA PHE A 73 2.42 -3.01 -11.50
C PHE A 73 1.92 -2.80 -12.93
N ALA A 74 1.64 -1.56 -13.34
CA ALA A 74 1.12 -1.25 -14.66
C ALA A 74 2.05 -1.76 -15.78
N SER A 75 3.36 -1.50 -15.65
CA SER A 75 4.36 -1.91 -16.63
C SER A 75 4.51 -3.43 -16.71
N SER A 76 4.41 -4.14 -15.58
CA SER A 76 4.44 -5.61 -15.54
C SER A 76 3.20 -6.26 -16.17
N ARG A 77 2.06 -5.55 -16.18
CA ARG A 77 0.78 -6.03 -16.70
C ARG A 77 0.50 -5.58 -18.14
N HIS A 78 1.40 -4.83 -18.76
CA HIS A 78 1.29 -4.41 -20.16
C HIS A 78 1.11 -5.62 -21.11
N SER A 79 0.36 -5.44 -22.20
CA SER A 79 0.08 -6.51 -23.18
C SER A 79 1.36 -7.20 -23.66
N ASP A 80 2.35 -6.37 -23.98
CA ASP A 80 3.62 -6.77 -24.60
C ASP A 80 4.64 -7.30 -23.58
N ALA A 81 4.35 -7.23 -22.27
CA ALA A 81 5.23 -7.80 -21.26
C ALA A 81 5.21 -9.34 -21.36
N SER A 82 6.39 -9.94 -21.30
CA SER A 82 6.54 -11.40 -21.29
C SER A 82 5.87 -12.02 -20.05
N SER A 83 5.48 -13.31 -20.14
CA SER A 83 4.90 -14.03 -19.00
C SER A 83 5.81 -13.99 -17.76
N SER A 84 7.13 -14.10 -17.97
CA SER A 84 8.11 -14.02 -16.88
C SER A 84 8.12 -12.67 -16.15
N ILE A 85 7.81 -11.57 -16.84
CA ILE A 85 7.70 -10.23 -16.25
C ILE A 85 6.37 -10.08 -15.50
N LYS A 86 5.27 -10.58 -16.08
CA LYS A 86 3.94 -10.61 -15.44
C LYS A 86 3.95 -11.37 -14.11
N GLU A 87 4.78 -12.40 -13.97
CA GLU A 87 4.93 -13.18 -12.75
C GLU A 87 5.74 -12.48 -11.64
N LEU A 88 6.52 -11.43 -11.95
CA LEU A 88 7.39 -10.77 -10.98
C LEU A 88 6.62 -10.13 -9.82
N VAL A 89 5.42 -9.63 -10.07
CA VAL A 89 4.56 -9.06 -9.02
C VAL A 89 4.30 -10.06 -7.90
N ASN A 90 4.03 -11.32 -8.26
CA ASN A 90 3.84 -12.40 -7.30
C ASN A 90 5.16 -12.85 -6.69
N LYS A 91 6.18 -13.04 -7.54
CA LYS A 91 7.50 -13.52 -7.10
C LYS A 91 8.15 -12.60 -6.07
N TYR A 92 7.95 -11.28 -6.19
CA TYR A 92 8.47 -10.29 -5.26
C TYR A 92 7.50 -9.95 -4.12
N GLY A 93 6.32 -10.57 -4.08
CA GLY A 93 5.31 -10.32 -3.05
C GLY A 93 4.80 -8.87 -3.04
N LEU A 94 4.68 -8.23 -4.21
CA LEU A 94 4.44 -6.79 -4.28
C LEU A 94 3.07 -6.40 -3.74
N HIS A 95 2.04 -7.25 -3.86
CA HIS A 95 0.71 -7.00 -3.29
C HIS A 95 0.79 -6.72 -1.79
N GLN A 96 1.51 -7.57 -1.05
CA GLN A 96 1.62 -7.45 0.40
C GLN A 96 2.56 -6.32 0.81
N ARG A 97 3.60 -6.04 0.02
CA ARG A 97 4.51 -4.91 0.22
C ARG A 97 3.81 -3.56 0.10
N VAL A 98 3.00 -3.39 -0.95
CA VAL A 98 2.13 -2.21 -1.12
C VAL A 98 1.27 -2.00 0.12
N TRP A 99 0.58 -3.05 0.58
CA TRP A 99 -0.27 -2.92 1.75
C TRP A 99 0.52 -2.56 3.01
N ARG A 100 1.59 -3.31 3.31
CA ARG A 100 2.34 -3.16 4.56
C ARG A 100 3.10 -1.83 4.59
N HIS A 101 3.96 -1.61 3.63
CA HIS A 101 4.93 -0.50 3.63
C HIS A 101 4.39 0.71 2.87
N GLY A 102 3.59 0.49 1.83
CA GLY A 102 2.97 1.55 1.01
C GLY A 102 1.68 2.15 1.60
N ILE A 103 1.03 1.52 2.58
CA ILE A 103 -0.24 2.03 3.13
C ILE A 103 -0.30 1.95 4.66
N LYS A 104 -0.20 0.74 5.21
CA LYS A 104 -0.49 0.47 6.62
C LYS A 104 0.49 1.15 7.57
N ASP A 105 1.79 1.07 7.29
CA ASP A 105 2.81 1.70 8.16
C ASP A 105 2.59 3.22 8.26
N TYR A 106 2.22 3.89 7.16
CA TYR A 106 1.89 5.32 7.18
C TYR A 106 0.56 5.62 7.89
N LEU A 107 -0.48 4.79 7.70
CA LEU A 107 -1.75 4.95 8.44
C LEU A 107 -1.55 4.83 9.96
N GLU A 108 -0.72 3.89 10.41
CA GLU A 108 -0.38 3.75 11.82
C GLU A 108 0.44 4.95 12.32
N PHE A 109 1.42 5.41 11.55
CA PHE A 109 2.18 6.62 11.86
C PHE A 109 1.25 7.83 12.04
N LEU A 110 0.31 8.03 11.13
CA LEU A 110 -0.67 9.11 11.23
C LEU A 110 -1.58 8.92 12.46
N ARG A 111 -2.12 7.72 12.67
CA ARG A 111 -3.00 7.43 13.81
C ARG A 111 -2.34 7.71 15.16
N LEU A 112 -1.08 7.30 15.33
CA LEU A 112 -0.33 7.48 16.57
C LEU A 112 0.00 8.94 16.86
N ASN A 113 0.01 9.81 15.85
CA ASN A 113 0.32 11.22 15.98
C ASN A 113 -0.92 12.14 15.99
N LEU A 114 -2.12 11.57 16.19
CA LEU A 114 -3.33 12.38 16.40
C LEU A 114 -3.25 13.16 17.73
N PRO A 115 -3.74 14.41 17.78
CA PRO A 115 -4.49 15.10 16.73
C PRO A 115 -3.65 15.85 15.68
N LYS A 116 -2.31 15.97 15.86
CA LYS A 116 -1.44 16.78 14.98
C LYS A 116 -1.49 16.33 13.51
N SER A 117 -1.57 15.03 13.27
CA SER A 117 -1.60 14.41 11.94
C SER A 117 -2.97 14.42 11.24
N LYS A 118 -4.02 14.98 11.85
CA LYS A 118 -5.42 14.79 11.41
C LYS A 118 -5.64 15.13 9.93
N THR A 119 -5.17 16.28 9.47
CA THR A 119 -5.34 16.72 8.08
C THR A 119 -4.63 15.81 7.08
N TYR A 120 -3.45 15.30 7.43
CA TYR A 120 -2.73 14.32 6.61
C TYR A 120 -3.50 13.00 6.51
N MET A 121 -4.10 12.54 7.61
CA MET A 121 -4.90 11.32 7.65
C MET A 121 -6.22 11.44 6.87
N GLU A 122 -6.91 12.58 6.99
CA GLU A 122 -8.12 12.87 6.20
C GLU A 122 -7.83 12.93 4.70
N THR A 123 -6.65 13.43 4.32
CA THR A 123 -6.20 13.48 2.91
C THR A 123 -5.76 12.10 2.41
N PHE A 124 -5.04 11.33 3.23
CA PHE A 124 -4.44 10.08 2.80
C PHE A 124 -5.45 8.94 2.69
N ILE A 125 -6.45 8.85 3.57
CA ILE A 125 -7.43 7.74 3.53
C ILE A 125 -8.13 7.63 2.17
N PRO A 126 -8.70 8.70 1.58
CA PRO A 126 -9.27 8.63 0.23
C PRO A 126 -8.25 8.22 -0.84
N ALA A 127 -7.03 8.76 -0.78
CA ALA A 127 -5.97 8.43 -1.72
C ALA A 127 -5.55 6.95 -1.64
N ALA A 128 -5.41 6.41 -0.43
CA ALA A 128 -5.08 5.00 -0.20
C ALA A 128 -6.18 4.07 -0.71
N MET A 129 -7.46 4.42 -0.54
CA MET A 129 -8.57 3.64 -1.09
C MET A 129 -8.54 3.60 -2.62
N LEU A 130 -8.29 4.73 -3.28
CA LEU A 130 -8.15 4.80 -4.73
C LEU A 130 -6.94 4.00 -5.24
N ALA A 131 -5.83 4.04 -4.49
CA ALA A 131 -4.65 3.25 -4.80
C ALA A 131 -4.95 1.75 -4.72
N VAL A 132 -5.57 1.27 -3.64
CA VAL A 132 -5.96 -0.14 -3.48
C VAL A 132 -6.91 -0.59 -4.57
N ASP A 133 -7.92 0.22 -4.92
CA ASP A 133 -8.84 -0.07 -6.01
C ASP A 133 -8.10 -0.19 -7.36
N SER A 134 -7.15 0.71 -7.62
CA SER A 134 -6.30 0.65 -8.82
C SER A 134 -5.46 -0.63 -8.86
N PHE A 135 -4.84 -1.03 -7.74
CA PHE A 135 -4.07 -2.28 -7.68
C PHE A 135 -4.96 -3.52 -7.84
N SER A 136 -6.16 -3.50 -7.28
CA SER A 136 -7.15 -4.58 -7.45
C SER A 136 -7.48 -4.82 -8.92
N HIS A 137 -7.69 -3.76 -9.70
CA HIS A 137 -7.92 -3.86 -11.14
C HIS A 137 -6.72 -4.40 -11.93
N LEU A 138 -5.50 -4.23 -11.43
CA LEU A 138 -4.27 -4.74 -12.06
C LEU A 138 -3.96 -6.19 -11.68
N THR A 139 -4.54 -6.69 -10.60
CA THR A 139 -4.42 -8.08 -10.14
C THR A 139 -5.36 -9.00 -10.94
N PRO A 140 -4.87 -10.06 -11.60
CA PRO A 140 -5.74 -11.03 -12.27
C PRO A 140 -6.72 -11.70 -11.30
N LYS A 141 -7.98 -11.85 -11.73
CA LYS A 141 -9.02 -12.54 -10.95
C LYS A 141 -8.71 -14.02 -10.69
N GLU A 142 -7.86 -14.66 -11.51
CA GLU A 142 -7.47 -16.05 -11.28
C GLU A 142 -6.38 -16.22 -10.18
N GLN A 143 -5.92 -15.13 -9.56
CA GLN A 143 -4.94 -15.19 -8.46
C GLN A 143 -5.61 -15.29 -7.09
N LYS A 144 -4.91 -15.94 -6.15
CA LYS A 144 -5.29 -16.08 -4.72
C LYS A 144 -5.42 -14.76 -3.94
N PHE A 145 -5.48 -13.61 -4.62
CA PHE A 145 -5.46 -12.26 -4.06
C PHE A 145 -6.78 -11.50 -4.28
N GLU A 146 -7.81 -12.11 -4.86
CA GLU A 146 -9.08 -11.41 -5.13
C GLU A 146 -9.66 -10.74 -3.87
N HIS A 147 -9.71 -11.45 -2.75
CA HIS A 147 -10.21 -10.90 -1.48
C HIS A 147 -9.18 -10.06 -0.71
N PHE A 148 -7.89 -10.11 -1.09
CA PHE A 148 -6.84 -9.40 -0.36
C PHE A 148 -7.06 -7.88 -0.40
N TRP A 149 -7.43 -7.34 -1.57
CA TRP A 149 -7.65 -5.91 -1.72
C TRP A 149 -8.95 -5.45 -1.05
N ASP A 150 -9.99 -6.30 -1.04
CA ASP A 150 -11.23 -6.03 -0.30
C ASP A 150 -10.97 -5.91 1.21
N ASP A 151 -10.15 -6.79 1.77
CA ASP A 151 -9.72 -6.72 3.17
C ASP A 151 -8.92 -5.44 3.45
N CYS A 152 -8.00 -5.06 2.55
CA CYS A 152 -7.27 -3.79 2.67
C CYS A 152 -8.21 -2.58 2.68
N LEU A 153 -9.20 -2.54 1.77
CA LEU A 153 -10.21 -1.46 1.73
C LEU A 153 -11.04 -1.41 3.03
N ARG A 154 -11.42 -2.57 3.55
CA ARG A 154 -12.14 -2.69 4.82
C ARG A 154 -11.32 -2.13 5.98
N ASP A 155 -10.03 -2.48 6.04
CA ASP A 155 -9.12 -1.97 7.07
C ASP A 155 -8.88 -0.46 6.94
N ILE A 156 -8.66 0.07 5.73
CA ILE A 156 -8.50 1.53 5.52
C ILE A 156 -9.72 2.30 6.03
N ARG A 157 -10.95 1.79 5.81
CA ARG A 157 -12.17 2.44 6.30
C ARG A 157 -12.21 2.52 7.83
N ARG A 158 -11.63 1.55 8.55
CA ARG A 158 -11.57 1.55 10.02
C ARG A 158 -10.71 2.68 10.57
N TYR A 159 -9.67 3.11 9.84
CA TYR A 159 -8.84 4.27 10.22
C TYR A 159 -9.61 5.60 10.25
N ARG A 160 -10.85 5.67 9.75
CA ARG A 160 -11.71 6.86 9.91
C ARG A 160 -12.26 7.01 11.31
N LEU A 161 -12.31 5.95 12.11
CA LEU A 161 -12.95 5.97 13.43
C LEU A 161 -12.22 6.86 14.45
N PRO A 162 -10.88 6.83 14.57
CA PRO A 162 -10.16 7.80 15.39
C PRO A 162 -10.44 9.26 14.96
N LEU A 163 -10.66 9.54 13.67
CA LEU A 163 -10.95 10.90 13.22
C LEU A 163 -12.29 11.43 13.74
N GLN A 164 -13.25 10.55 14.01
CA GLN A 164 -14.59 10.86 14.49
C GLN A 164 -14.69 10.88 16.02
N ASN A 165 -13.98 9.97 16.69
CA ASN A 165 -14.14 9.70 18.12
C ASN A 165 -13.06 10.35 19.02
N GLY A 166 -12.08 11.06 18.46
CA GLY A 166 -10.99 11.65 19.22
C GLY A 166 -9.71 10.80 19.20
N THR A 167 -8.87 10.87 20.22
CA THR A 167 -7.53 10.27 20.15
C THR A 167 -7.58 8.74 19.96
N ALA A 168 -6.51 8.16 19.42
CA ALA A 168 -6.36 6.71 19.28
C ALA A 168 -6.56 5.95 20.61
N LYS A 169 -6.33 6.63 21.74
CA LYS A 169 -6.47 6.11 23.11
C LYS A 169 -7.93 6.10 23.59
N GLU A 170 -8.74 7.07 23.18
CA GLU A 170 -10.16 7.17 23.52
C GLU A 170 -11.04 6.25 22.69
N SER A 171 -10.61 5.95 21.46
CA SER A 171 -11.35 5.08 20.54
C SER A 171 -11.19 3.58 20.85
N GLY A 172 -10.34 3.18 21.80
CA GLY A 172 -10.14 1.79 22.21
C GLY A 172 -9.42 0.90 21.18
N TRP A 173 -8.88 1.50 20.10
CA TRP A 173 -8.23 0.78 19.00
C TRP A 173 -6.80 0.37 19.35
N LEU A 174 -6.60 -0.88 19.80
CA LEU A 174 -5.29 -1.51 19.81
C LEU A 174 -4.94 -1.95 18.38
N ALA A 175 -3.68 -1.79 17.97
CA ALA A 175 -3.20 -2.28 16.66
C ALA A 175 -3.33 -3.82 16.50
N GLU A 176 -3.58 -4.53 17.60
CA GLU A 176 -3.97 -5.94 17.64
C GLU A 176 -5.36 -6.22 17.01
N ASP A 177 -6.28 -5.25 17.00
CA ASP A 177 -7.69 -5.40 16.55
C ASP A 177 -7.91 -5.29 15.03
N LEU A 178 -6.83 -5.27 14.24
CA LEU A 178 -6.88 -5.52 12.79
C LEU A 178 -7.18 -6.99 12.46
N THR A 179 -8.03 -7.63 13.25
CA THR A 179 -8.59 -8.93 12.93
C THR A 179 -9.49 -8.78 11.71
N ILE A 180 -9.18 -9.56 10.68
CA ILE A 180 -10.04 -9.74 9.52
C ILE A 180 -11.37 -10.24 10.07
N ARG A 181 -12.45 -9.62 9.59
CA ARG A 181 -13.80 -10.04 9.91
C ARG A 181 -14.42 -10.61 8.65
N ASP A 182 -15.10 -11.74 8.79
CA ASP A 182 -15.82 -12.34 7.66
C ASP A 182 -16.99 -11.45 7.22
N ASP A 183 -17.68 -11.83 6.15
CA ASP A 183 -18.82 -11.07 5.63
C ASP A 183 -20.01 -11.02 6.60
N ASN A 184 -19.97 -11.76 7.70
CA ASN A 184 -20.94 -11.74 8.79
C ASN A 184 -20.44 -10.94 10.01
N ASP A 185 -19.36 -10.16 9.86
CA ASP A 185 -18.73 -9.34 10.90
C ASP A 185 -18.18 -10.15 12.09
N ASN A 186 -17.96 -11.46 11.92
CA ASN A 186 -17.32 -12.29 12.94
C ASN A 186 -15.81 -12.11 12.90
N VAL A 187 -15.18 -12.08 14.06
CA VAL A 187 -13.71 -12.11 14.18
C VAL A 187 -13.18 -13.44 13.64
N VAL A 188 -12.42 -13.40 12.53
CA VAL A 188 -11.77 -14.59 11.98
C VAL A 188 -10.70 -15.06 12.98
N PRO A 189 -10.73 -16.33 13.43
CA PRO A 189 -9.85 -16.83 14.48
C PRO A 189 -8.37 -16.59 14.19
N THR A 190 -7.69 -16.05 15.19
CA THR A 190 -6.35 -15.46 15.11
C THR A 190 -5.24 -16.45 14.71
N GLU A 191 -5.44 -17.77 14.76
CA GLU A 191 -4.39 -18.75 14.44
C GLU A 191 -4.17 -18.95 12.93
N GLU A 192 -5.22 -18.92 12.10
CA GLU A 192 -5.07 -18.94 10.63
C GLU A 192 -4.49 -17.63 10.10
N ASN A 193 -4.88 -16.50 10.71
CA ASN A 193 -4.33 -15.18 10.41
C ASN A 193 -2.87 -15.04 10.89
N LYS A 194 -2.53 -15.59 12.07
CA LYS A 194 -1.14 -15.69 12.54
C LYS A 194 -0.33 -16.62 11.65
N GLU A 195 -0.87 -17.74 11.19
CA GLU A 195 -0.21 -18.65 10.25
C GLU A 195 0.02 -17.98 8.89
N TRP A 196 -0.95 -17.23 8.38
CA TRP A 196 -0.83 -16.44 7.16
C TRP A 196 0.22 -15.33 7.31
N ARG A 197 0.17 -14.54 8.40
CA ARG A 197 1.19 -13.52 8.75
C ARG A 197 2.57 -14.13 8.99
N ARG A 198 2.64 -15.34 9.57
CA ARG A 198 3.87 -16.10 9.81
C ARG A 198 4.45 -16.63 8.52
N LYS A 199 3.64 -17.12 7.58
CA LYS A 199 4.07 -17.51 6.22
C LYS A 199 4.53 -16.30 5.40
N LEU A 200 3.88 -15.15 5.58
CA LEU A 200 4.27 -13.87 4.99
C LEU A 200 5.60 -13.34 5.54
N ASN A 201 5.82 -13.46 6.84
CA ASN A 201 7.06 -13.04 7.51
C ASN A 201 8.19 -14.09 7.42
N ALA A 202 7.89 -15.36 7.12
CA ALA A 202 8.88 -16.44 6.98
C ALA A 202 9.35 -16.68 5.53
N SER A 203 8.82 -15.92 4.56
CA SER A 203 9.23 -16.01 3.15
C SER A 203 10.40 -15.08 2.78
N PHE A 204 11.12 -14.56 3.78
CA PHE A 204 12.44 -13.91 3.64
C PHE A 204 13.33 -14.25 4.84
#